data_AF-A0A9C9N0B8-F1
#
_entry.id   AF-A0A9C9N0B8-F1
#
_cell.length_a   1.000
_cell.length_b   1.000
_cell.length_c   1.000
_cell.angle_alpha   90.00
_cell.angle_beta   90.00
_cell.angle_gamma   90.00
#
_symmetry.space_group_name_H-M   'P 1'
#
loop_
_entity.id
_entity.type
_entity.pdbx_description
1 polymer ?
#
loop_
_entity_poly.entity_id
_entity_poly.type
_entity_poly.pdbx_seq_one_letter_code
_entity_poly.pdbx_strand_id
1 'polypeptide(L)'
;MSLSTEKQGKQKTASIWKDFHVDPPDIEFIYNWLLEKESPQTLHSITTALVENRISQKKAAIQKKNKNLHVFRPVETYETGDQLTFSYFDMQPGKVVSKRSGSNPDHGVFEIIAVEFENGEQREFATGIEDHILNEFSLMDENDPDLDPEIVMQTYGDRLTDTTHHQIVASGSFGNIAEQWFPEALLIDINAGHMNLAEAVLDFTGDTPVSTADIIEQIGLKDSNQALLEFSLNIALQNDPRFDEVGPSGDILWYLTSREPKEINEHPSVLQSILIDESSKNEIDDMLTMFEGMIADEYELNTVPGDEEG
;
A
#
# COMPACT_ATOMS: atom_id res chain seq x y z
N MET A 1 22.68 43.84 -9.79
CA MET A 1 21.26 44.25 -9.78
C MET A 1 20.47 43.08 -9.27
N SER A 2 19.81 43.27 -8.13
CA SER A 2 19.06 42.26 -7.41
C SER A 2 17.82 41.85 -8.21
N LEU A 3 17.71 40.58 -8.58
CA LEU A 3 16.49 40.00 -9.13
C LEU A 3 15.74 39.30 -8.00
N SER A 4 14.63 39.91 -7.62
CA SER A 4 13.68 39.46 -6.62
C SER A 4 13.21 38.04 -6.92
N THR A 5 13.57 37.10 -6.05
CA THR A 5 13.00 35.77 -5.94
C THR A 5 11.63 35.86 -5.30
N GLU A 6 10.59 36.09 -6.09
CA GLU A 6 9.21 35.90 -5.61
C GLU A 6 8.27 35.70 -6.80
N LYS A 7 7.97 34.43 -7.08
CA LYS A 7 6.65 33.88 -7.44
C LYS A 7 6.81 32.47 -8.03
N GLN A 8 6.73 31.46 -7.17
CA GLN A 8 6.18 30.17 -7.56
C GLN A 8 5.22 29.71 -6.46
N GLY A 9 4.01 30.28 -6.47
CA GLY A 9 2.87 29.65 -5.83
C GLY A 9 2.33 28.58 -6.76
N LYS A 10 2.91 27.38 -6.76
CA LYS A 10 2.26 26.20 -7.35
C LYS A 10 1.02 25.91 -6.51
N GLN A 11 -0.16 26.03 -7.11
CA GLN A 11 -1.41 25.57 -6.52
C GLN A 11 -1.25 24.07 -6.18
N LYS A 12 -1.38 23.72 -4.90
CA LYS A 12 -1.33 22.34 -4.42
C LYS A 12 -2.57 21.61 -4.96
N THR A 13 -2.43 20.90 -6.07
CA THR A 13 -3.40 19.90 -6.52
C THR A 13 -3.58 18.87 -5.41
N ALA A 14 -4.78 18.33 -5.25
CA ALA A 14 -5.03 17.25 -4.30
C ALA A 14 -4.06 16.08 -4.57
N SER A 15 -3.51 15.49 -3.50
CA SER A 15 -2.57 14.36 -3.61
C SER A 15 -3.19 13.23 -4.41
N ILE A 16 -2.42 12.65 -5.34
CA ILE A 16 -2.89 11.57 -6.21
C ILE A 16 -3.29 10.31 -5.44
N TRP A 17 -2.79 10.17 -4.21
CA TRP A 17 -3.05 9.02 -3.36
C TRP A 17 -4.41 9.09 -2.66
N LYS A 18 -5.07 10.27 -2.63
CA LYS A 18 -6.38 10.44 -1.98
C LYS A 18 -7.52 9.72 -2.68
N ASP A 19 -7.44 9.50 -3.97
CA ASP A 19 -8.44 8.76 -4.76
C ASP A 19 -7.88 7.42 -5.25
N PHE A 20 -6.92 6.86 -4.49
CA PHE A 20 -6.32 5.56 -4.78
C PHE A 20 -7.37 4.46 -4.84
N HIS A 21 -7.34 3.73 -5.95
CA HIS A 21 -8.04 2.47 -6.19
C HIS A 21 -7.06 1.53 -6.86
N VAL A 22 -7.31 0.23 -6.77
CA VAL A 22 -6.51 -0.83 -7.38
C VAL A 22 -7.28 -1.34 -8.59
N ASP A 23 -6.65 -1.26 -9.75
CA ASP A 23 -7.20 -1.64 -11.04
C ASP A 23 -6.72 -3.04 -11.45
N PRO A 24 -7.34 -3.69 -12.44
CA PRO A 24 -6.89 -4.98 -12.94
C PRO A 24 -5.39 -5.08 -13.30
N PRO A 25 -4.74 -4.05 -13.91
CA PRO A 25 -3.30 -4.09 -14.17
C PRO A 25 -2.45 -4.10 -12.89
N ASP A 26 -2.95 -3.55 -11.79
CA ASP A 26 -2.24 -3.61 -10.51
C ASP A 26 -2.31 -5.01 -9.91
N ILE A 27 -3.43 -5.72 -10.07
CA ILE A 27 -3.57 -7.12 -9.66
C ILE A 27 -2.62 -8.02 -10.47
N GLU A 28 -2.53 -7.80 -11.79
CA GLU A 28 -1.56 -8.48 -12.65
C GLU A 28 -0.12 -8.18 -12.24
N PHE A 29 0.18 -6.91 -11.90
CA PHE A 29 1.48 -6.54 -11.35
C PHE A 29 1.78 -7.28 -10.04
N ILE A 30 0.86 -7.31 -9.08
CA ILE A 30 1.03 -8.00 -7.80
C ILE A 30 1.29 -9.50 -8.03
N TYR A 31 0.53 -10.13 -8.92
CA TYR A 31 0.71 -11.52 -9.30
C TYR A 31 2.13 -11.78 -9.80
N ASN A 32 2.57 -11.00 -10.79
CA ASN A 32 3.91 -11.15 -11.38
C ASN A 32 5.01 -10.84 -10.37
N TRP A 33 4.81 -9.85 -9.51
CA TRP A 33 5.77 -9.50 -8.46
C TRP A 33 5.94 -10.62 -7.43
N LEU A 34 4.83 -11.28 -7.02
CA LEU A 34 4.89 -12.44 -6.13
C LEU A 34 5.54 -13.65 -6.82
N LEU A 35 5.27 -13.86 -8.10
CA LEU A 35 5.93 -14.87 -8.91
C LEU A 35 7.45 -14.64 -8.95
N GLU A 36 7.90 -13.40 -9.20
CA GLU A 36 9.33 -13.05 -9.22
C GLU A 36 10.00 -13.18 -7.84
N LYS A 37 9.26 -12.88 -6.76
CA LYS A 37 9.74 -13.06 -5.38
C LYS A 37 9.79 -14.52 -4.96
N GLU A 38 9.07 -15.39 -5.65
CA GLU A 38 8.91 -16.81 -5.36
C GLU A 38 8.59 -17.07 -3.87
N SER A 39 7.91 -16.14 -3.20
CA SER A 39 7.63 -16.25 -1.77
C SER A 39 6.34 -15.51 -1.41
N PRO A 40 5.55 -16.03 -0.46
CA PRO A 40 4.41 -15.33 0.10
C PRO A 40 4.81 -14.00 0.75
N GLN A 41 3.93 -13.00 0.68
CA GLN A 41 4.23 -11.66 1.19
C GLN A 41 3.05 -11.10 1.99
N THR A 42 3.36 -10.20 2.92
CA THR A 42 2.33 -9.49 3.68
C THR A 42 1.64 -8.44 2.82
N LEU A 43 0.40 -8.07 3.18
CA LEU A 43 -0.31 -6.98 2.50
C LEU A 43 0.47 -5.67 2.53
N HIS A 44 1.16 -5.36 3.63
CA HIS A 44 2.01 -4.17 3.72
C HIS A 44 3.12 -4.18 2.66
N SER A 45 3.82 -5.31 2.49
CA SER A 45 4.86 -5.42 1.47
C SER A 45 4.29 -5.35 0.06
N ILE A 46 3.13 -5.97 -0.19
CA ILE A 46 2.44 -5.93 -1.48
C ILE A 46 2.03 -4.49 -1.82
N THR A 47 1.41 -3.78 -0.88
CA THR A 47 1.01 -2.38 -1.05
C THR A 47 2.24 -1.49 -1.30
N THR A 48 3.34 -1.71 -0.57
CA THR A 48 4.59 -0.97 -0.78
C THR A 48 5.12 -1.17 -2.20
N ALA A 49 5.20 -2.42 -2.67
CA ALA A 49 5.64 -2.72 -4.02
C ALA A 49 4.73 -2.10 -5.09
N LEU A 50 3.42 -2.08 -4.86
CA LEU A 50 2.45 -1.44 -5.74
C LEU A 50 2.64 0.08 -5.80
N VAL A 51 2.86 0.73 -4.66
CA VAL A 51 3.16 2.17 -4.57
C VAL A 51 4.44 2.49 -5.33
N GLU A 52 5.52 1.73 -5.10
CA GLU A 52 6.79 1.88 -5.81
C GLU A 52 6.62 1.72 -7.32
N ASN A 53 5.84 0.74 -7.76
CA ASN A 53 5.56 0.51 -9.16
C ASN A 53 4.81 1.70 -9.79
N ARG A 54 3.73 2.17 -9.16
CA ARG A 54 2.96 3.32 -9.65
C ARG A 54 3.80 4.59 -9.70
N ILE A 55 4.64 4.84 -8.69
CA ILE A 55 5.57 5.96 -8.69
C ILE A 55 6.56 5.83 -9.85
N SER A 56 7.13 4.65 -10.06
CA SER A 56 8.08 4.38 -11.15
C SER A 56 7.44 4.59 -12.52
N GLN A 57 6.21 4.11 -12.73
CA GLN A 57 5.45 4.35 -13.96
C GLN A 57 5.18 5.85 -14.18
N LYS A 58 4.79 6.58 -13.12
CA LYS A 58 4.54 8.03 -13.19
C LYS A 58 5.83 8.80 -13.52
N LYS A 59 6.95 8.46 -12.88
CA LYS A 59 8.27 9.04 -13.18
C LYS A 59 8.67 8.76 -14.63
N ALA A 60 8.53 7.52 -15.10
CA ALA A 60 8.81 7.16 -16.49
C ALA A 60 7.91 7.92 -17.49
N ALA A 61 6.63 8.10 -17.18
CA ALA A 61 5.70 8.87 -18.00
C ALA A 61 6.08 10.36 -18.07
N ILE A 62 6.48 10.97 -16.94
CA ILE A 62 6.98 12.35 -16.90
C ILE A 62 8.28 12.47 -17.70
N GLN A 63 9.23 11.55 -17.53
CA GLN A 63 10.48 11.54 -18.30
C GLN A 63 10.24 11.41 -19.80
N LYS A 64 9.31 10.54 -20.21
CA LYS A 64 8.91 10.41 -21.63
C LYS A 64 8.31 11.70 -22.17
N LYS A 65 7.45 12.37 -21.38
CA LYS A 65 6.94 13.71 -21.74
C LYS A 65 8.07 14.72 -21.84
N ASN A 66 8.97 14.81 -20.85
CA ASN A 66 10.14 15.68 -20.87
C ASN A 66 11.00 15.50 -22.12
N LYS A 67 11.24 14.27 -22.57
CA LYS A 67 12.00 13.98 -23.80
C LYS A 67 11.28 14.43 -25.07
N ASN A 68 9.95 14.39 -25.08
CA ASN A 68 9.15 14.82 -26.23
C ASN A 68 8.96 16.35 -26.30
N LEU A 69 9.19 17.06 -25.19
CA LEU A 69 9.23 18.51 -25.21
C LEU A 69 10.62 18.99 -25.67
N HIS A 70 10.65 19.76 -26.75
CA HIS A 70 11.85 20.48 -27.21
C HIS A 70 12.11 21.70 -26.30
N VAL A 71 12.36 21.45 -25.02
CA VAL A 71 12.68 22.51 -24.05
C VAL A 71 14.05 23.08 -24.36
N PHE A 72 14.17 24.41 -24.37
CA PHE A 72 15.44 25.09 -24.51
C PHE A 72 16.40 24.76 -23.34
N ARG A 73 17.56 24.21 -23.68
CA ARG A 73 18.69 23.94 -22.78
C ARG A 73 19.94 24.66 -23.28
N PRO A 74 20.53 25.56 -22.49
CA PRO A 74 21.75 26.26 -22.87
C PRO A 74 22.93 25.38 -23.28
N VAL A 75 23.05 24.13 -22.82
CA VAL A 75 24.13 23.21 -23.22
C VAL A 75 23.99 22.70 -24.66
N GLU A 76 22.76 22.68 -25.19
CA GLU A 76 22.47 22.20 -26.53
C GLU A 76 22.71 23.29 -27.59
N THR A 77 22.74 22.90 -28.86
CA THR A 77 22.84 23.79 -30.02
C THR A 77 21.56 23.69 -30.85
N TYR A 78 21.11 24.82 -31.39
CA TYR A 78 19.87 24.91 -32.17
C TYR A 78 20.12 25.54 -33.54
N GLU A 79 19.23 25.26 -34.48
CA GLU A 79 19.27 25.75 -35.86
C GLU A 79 18.11 26.71 -36.15
N THR A 80 18.29 27.54 -37.19
CA THR A 80 17.25 28.49 -37.60
C THR A 80 16.03 27.74 -38.12
N GLY A 81 14.87 28.01 -37.54
CA GLY A 81 13.61 27.33 -37.84
C GLY A 81 13.13 26.38 -36.75
N ASP A 82 13.99 26.01 -35.78
CA ASP A 82 13.63 25.13 -34.68
C ASP A 82 12.52 25.73 -33.81
N GLN A 83 11.57 24.90 -33.38
CA GLN A 83 10.54 25.25 -32.40
C GLN A 83 10.97 24.73 -31.03
N LEU A 84 11.15 25.66 -30.10
CA LEU A 84 11.61 25.39 -28.75
C LEU A 84 10.56 25.85 -27.74
N THR A 85 10.60 25.27 -26.55
CA THR A 85 9.74 25.65 -25.43
C THR A 85 10.60 26.18 -24.29
N PHE A 86 10.22 27.30 -23.68
CA PHE A 86 11.06 27.98 -22.69
C PHE A 86 10.49 27.81 -21.28
N SER A 87 11.16 27.00 -20.46
CA SER A 87 10.75 26.72 -19.08
C SER A 87 10.70 27.97 -18.19
N TYR A 88 11.60 28.91 -18.39
CA TYR A 88 11.62 30.20 -17.67
C TYR A 88 10.44 31.12 -18.02
N PHE A 89 9.80 30.89 -19.17
CA PHE A 89 8.63 31.65 -19.63
C PHE A 89 7.36 30.79 -19.58
N ASP A 90 7.14 30.08 -18.48
CA ASP A 90 5.93 29.25 -18.26
C ASP A 90 5.63 28.31 -19.44
N MET A 91 6.67 27.69 -20.00
CA MET A 91 6.57 26.77 -21.14
C MET A 91 6.05 27.43 -22.43
N GLN A 92 6.33 28.71 -22.65
CA GLN A 92 5.97 29.38 -23.90
C GLN A 92 6.75 28.81 -25.10
N PRO A 93 6.07 28.54 -26.24
CA PRO A 93 6.73 28.16 -27.48
C PRO A 93 7.40 29.38 -28.13
N GLY A 94 8.55 29.16 -28.74
CA GLY A 94 9.29 30.16 -29.52
C GLY A 94 9.99 29.52 -30.71
N LYS A 95 10.20 30.30 -31.76
CA LYS A 95 10.89 29.85 -32.98
C LYS A 95 12.23 30.53 -33.14
N VAL A 96 13.28 29.76 -33.42
CA VAL A 96 14.62 30.31 -33.71
C VAL A 96 14.60 31.03 -35.06
N VAL A 97 14.89 32.33 -35.05
CA VAL A 97 14.90 33.19 -36.26
C VAL A 97 16.31 33.50 -36.76
N SER A 98 17.33 33.46 -35.90
CA SER A 98 18.73 33.59 -36.33
C SER A 98 19.69 33.02 -35.30
N LYS A 99 20.93 32.77 -35.74
CA LYS A 99 22.03 32.24 -34.93
C LYS A 99 23.31 33.04 -35.21
N ARG A 100 24.05 33.43 -34.17
CA ARG A 100 25.33 34.16 -34.27
C ARG A 100 26.32 33.70 -33.22
N SER A 101 27.63 33.85 -33.48
CA SER A 101 28.66 33.58 -32.47
C SER A 101 28.76 34.73 -31.47
N GLY A 102 28.81 34.38 -30.19
CA GLY A 102 29.12 35.25 -29.06
C GLY A 102 30.53 34.98 -28.52
N SER A 103 31.15 35.99 -27.93
CA SER A 103 32.43 35.85 -27.24
C SER A 103 32.42 36.69 -25.98
N ASN A 104 32.72 36.08 -24.84
CA ASN A 104 32.87 36.75 -23.57
C ASN A 104 34.26 36.40 -22.99
N PRO A 105 35.09 37.38 -22.60
CA PRO A 105 36.38 37.14 -21.94
C PRO A 105 36.33 36.14 -20.78
N ASP A 106 35.21 36.09 -20.05
CA ASP A 106 35.05 35.25 -18.86
C ASP A 106 34.52 33.83 -19.16
N HIS A 107 33.86 33.63 -20.32
CA HIS A 107 33.16 32.38 -20.65
C HIS A 107 33.59 31.76 -22.01
N GLY A 108 34.53 32.38 -22.72
CA GLY A 108 35.00 31.90 -24.01
C GLY A 108 34.03 32.18 -25.17
N VAL A 109 34.08 31.34 -26.20
CA VAL A 109 33.23 31.42 -27.39
C VAL A 109 31.98 30.59 -27.15
N PHE A 110 30.82 31.20 -27.34
CA PHE A 110 29.51 30.54 -27.24
C PHE A 110 28.64 30.96 -28.42
N GLU A 111 27.46 30.38 -28.55
CA GLU A 111 26.51 30.73 -29.60
C GLU A 111 25.32 31.52 -29.01
N ILE A 112 24.73 32.40 -29.81
CA ILE A 112 23.54 33.17 -29.44
C ILE A 112 22.47 32.88 -30.49
N ILE A 113 21.31 32.43 -30.04
CA ILE A 113 20.12 32.29 -30.88
C ILE A 113 19.17 33.46 -30.60
N ALA A 114 18.56 34.00 -31.64
CA ALA A 114 17.42 34.91 -31.52
C ALA A 114 16.14 34.11 -31.71
N VAL A 115 15.18 34.29 -30.81
CA VAL A 115 13.93 33.53 -30.76
C VAL A 115 12.75 34.50 -30.79
N GLU A 116 11.80 34.23 -31.67
CA GLU A 116 10.53 34.94 -31.78
C GLU A 116 9.42 34.15 -31.09
N PHE A 117 8.72 34.79 -30.15
CA PHE A 117 7.58 34.24 -29.43
C PHE A 117 6.26 34.61 -30.12
N GLU A 118 5.16 33.91 -29.80
CA GLU A 118 3.84 34.15 -30.42
C GLU A 118 3.29 35.57 -30.22
N ASN A 119 3.72 36.26 -29.15
CA ASN A 119 3.36 37.65 -28.87
C ASN A 119 4.13 38.66 -29.77
N GLY A 120 4.99 38.19 -30.68
CA GLY A 120 5.84 39.00 -31.54
C GLY A 120 7.10 39.54 -30.85
N GLU A 121 7.34 39.17 -29.58
CA GLU A 121 8.54 39.56 -28.87
C GLU A 121 9.74 38.72 -29.34
N GLN A 122 10.87 39.38 -29.58
CA GLN A 122 12.12 38.71 -29.89
C GLN A 122 13.10 38.83 -28.72
N ARG A 123 13.69 37.71 -28.34
CA ARG A 123 14.73 37.65 -27.29
C ARG A 123 15.92 36.82 -27.75
N GLU A 124 17.09 37.14 -27.20
CA GLU A 124 18.33 36.42 -27.47
C GLU A 124 18.67 35.48 -26.31
N PHE A 125 19.14 34.28 -26.62
CA PHE A 125 19.54 33.25 -25.67
C PHE A 125 20.91 32.69 -26.02
N ALA A 126 21.75 32.48 -25.01
CA ALA A 126 23.07 31.89 -25.18
C ALA A 126 22.99 30.35 -25.15
N THR A 127 23.74 29.71 -26.04
CA THR A 127 23.83 28.26 -26.24
C THR A 127 25.29 27.81 -26.23
N GLY A 128 25.54 26.53 -25.94
CA GLY A 128 26.87 25.98 -25.66
C GLY A 128 27.38 26.27 -24.24
N ILE A 129 26.48 26.52 -23.27
CA ILE A 129 26.83 26.74 -21.86
C ILE A 129 26.58 25.45 -21.08
N GLU A 130 27.65 24.78 -20.65
CA GLU A 130 27.60 23.52 -19.89
C GLU A 130 27.00 23.71 -18.48
N ASP A 131 27.49 24.71 -17.74
CA ASP A 131 27.07 24.98 -16.36
C ASP A 131 25.95 26.02 -16.33
N HIS A 132 24.70 25.57 -16.44
CA HIS A 132 23.52 26.44 -16.39
C HIS A 132 22.31 25.75 -15.77
N ILE A 133 21.62 26.43 -14.85
CA ILE A 133 20.42 25.93 -14.13
C ILE A 133 19.27 25.44 -15.03
N LEU A 134 19.21 25.92 -16.27
CA LEU A 134 18.17 25.52 -17.25
C LEU A 134 18.50 24.19 -17.93
N ASN A 135 19.74 23.71 -17.86
CA ASN A 135 20.11 22.38 -18.37
C ASN A 135 19.47 21.27 -17.54
N GLU A 136 19.18 21.54 -16.26
CA GLU A 136 18.60 20.60 -15.30
C GLU A 136 17.05 20.62 -15.29
N PHE A 137 16.41 21.41 -16.17
CA PHE A 137 14.95 21.51 -16.15
C PHE A 137 14.26 20.16 -16.38
N SER A 138 13.34 19.83 -15.48
CA SER A 138 12.46 18.67 -15.53
C SER A 138 11.05 19.06 -15.13
N LEU A 139 10.03 18.51 -15.81
CA LEU A 139 8.64 18.59 -15.33
C LEU A 139 8.42 17.79 -14.03
N MET A 140 9.38 16.96 -13.64
CA MET A 140 9.35 16.22 -12.38
C MET A 140 9.93 17.09 -11.28
N ASP A 141 9.17 17.27 -10.22
CA ASP A 141 9.67 17.79 -8.96
C ASP A 141 10.23 16.61 -8.16
N GLU A 142 11.55 16.55 -8.00
CA GLU A 142 12.22 15.44 -7.30
C GLU A 142 11.87 15.40 -5.81
N ASN A 143 11.43 16.53 -5.25
CA ASN A 143 11.02 16.65 -3.86
C ASN A 143 9.49 16.52 -3.69
N ASP A 144 8.75 16.06 -4.71
CA ASP A 144 7.31 15.82 -4.62
C ASP A 144 7.04 14.68 -3.61
N PRO A 145 6.38 14.95 -2.47
CA PRO A 145 6.04 13.92 -1.49
C PRO A 145 5.16 12.80 -2.05
N ASP A 146 4.39 13.06 -3.11
CA ASP A 146 3.57 12.05 -3.77
C ASP A 146 4.40 11.08 -4.64
N LEU A 147 5.69 11.36 -4.86
CA LEU A 147 6.63 10.55 -5.64
C LEU A 147 7.71 9.87 -4.78
N ASP A 148 7.55 9.93 -3.47
CA ASP A 148 8.39 9.26 -2.47
C ASP A 148 7.62 8.11 -1.82
N PRO A 149 8.01 6.83 -2.05
CA PRO A 149 7.32 5.68 -1.48
C PRO A 149 7.24 5.71 0.04
N GLU A 150 8.27 6.18 0.74
CA GLU A 150 8.33 6.17 2.20
C GLU A 150 7.33 7.18 2.77
N ILE A 151 7.31 8.40 2.21
CA ILE A 151 6.35 9.43 2.62
C ILE A 151 4.91 9.01 2.31
N VAL A 152 4.68 8.38 1.16
CA VAL A 152 3.36 7.89 0.77
C VAL A 152 2.89 6.79 1.71
N MET A 153 3.73 5.79 2.02
CA MET A 153 3.39 4.73 2.95
C MET A 153 3.17 5.25 4.37
N GLN A 154 3.95 6.23 4.82
CA GLN A 154 3.75 6.86 6.13
C GLN A 154 2.42 7.65 6.21
N THR A 155 2.03 8.31 5.13
CA THR A 155 0.86 9.21 5.12
C THR A 155 -0.45 8.48 4.82
N TYR A 156 -0.40 7.49 3.92
CA TYR A 156 -1.58 6.83 3.36
C TYR A 156 -1.60 5.31 3.57
N GLY A 157 -0.52 4.72 4.12
CA GLY A 157 -0.27 3.27 4.17
C GLY A 157 -1.48 2.44 4.58
N ASP A 158 -2.07 2.70 5.75
CA ASP A 158 -3.20 1.92 6.27
C ASP A 158 -4.36 1.85 5.26
N ARG A 159 -4.76 3.02 4.73
CA ARG A 159 -5.86 3.12 3.76
C ARG A 159 -5.52 2.46 2.43
N LEU A 160 -4.27 2.57 1.97
CA LEU A 160 -3.81 1.91 0.75
C LEU A 160 -3.86 0.40 0.94
N THR A 161 -3.39 -0.09 2.08
CA THR A 161 -3.37 -1.51 2.45
C THR A 161 -4.78 -2.08 2.55
N ASP A 162 -5.72 -1.40 3.19
CA ASP A 162 -7.14 -1.81 3.22
C ASP A 162 -7.74 -1.89 1.81
N THR A 163 -7.45 -0.89 0.97
CA THR A 163 -7.93 -0.85 -0.41
C THR A 163 -7.34 -2.00 -1.24
N THR A 164 -6.04 -2.26 -1.08
CA THR A 164 -5.33 -3.40 -1.70
C THR A 164 -5.91 -4.72 -1.24
N HIS A 165 -6.14 -4.89 0.05
CA HIS A 165 -6.72 -6.10 0.63
C HIS A 165 -8.09 -6.42 0.01
N HIS A 166 -9.01 -5.45 -0.02
CA HIS A 166 -10.33 -5.64 -0.60
C HIS A 166 -10.27 -6.10 -2.06
N GLN A 167 -9.36 -5.55 -2.85
CA GLN A 167 -9.24 -5.87 -4.28
C GLN A 167 -8.53 -7.20 -4.52
N ILE A 168 -7.55 -7.56 -3.69
CA ILE A 168 -6.92 -8.89 -3.71
C ILE A 168 -7.97 -9.97 -3.41
N VAL A 169 -8.77 -9.80 -2.35
CA VAL A 169 -9.84 -10.75 -2.00
C VAL A 169 -10.88 -10.84 -3.12
N ALA A 170 -11.32 -9.69 -3.64
CA ALA A 170 -12.31 -9.65 -4.72
C ALA A 170 -11.83 -10.32 -6.02
N SER A 171 -10.52 -10.36 -6.26
CA SER A 171 -9.94 -11.02 -7.43
C SER A 171 -10.04 -12.56 -7.38
N GLY A 172 -10.15 -13.14 -6.18
CA GLY A 172 -10.18 -14.60 -5.98
C GLY A 172 -8.96 -15.36 -6.53
N SER A 173 -7.85 -14.66 -6.78
CA SER A 173 -6.65 -15.23 -7.44
C SER A 173 -5.53 -15.58 -6.47
N PHE A 174 -5.68 -15.27 -5.19
CA PHE A 174 -4.64 -15.38 -4.17
C PHE A 174 -5.16 -16.16 -2.97
N GLY A 175 -4.35 -17.12 -2.51
CA GLY A 175 -4.54 -17.79 -1.24
C GLY A 175 -3.94 -16.95 -0.12
N ASN A 176 -4.52 -17.07 1.07
CA ASN A 176 -4.03 -16.38 2.26
C ASN A 176 -3.89 -17.33 3.46
N ILE A 177 -2.78 -17.20 4.18
CA ILE A 177 -2.64 -17.76 5.52
C ILE A 177 -1.74 -16.88 6.38
N ALA A 178 -2.10 -16.69 7.66
CA ALA A 178 -1.33 -15.89 8.62
C ALA A 178 -0.84 -14.54 8.07
N GLU A 179 -1.75 -13.75 7.46
CA GLU A 179 -1.47 -12.43 6.84
C GLU A 179 -0.56 -12.45 5.59
N GLN A 180 -0.13 -13.64 5.14
CA GLN A 180 0.66 -13.81 3.93
C GLN A 180 -0.21 -14.18 2.74
N TRP A 181 0.12 -13.62 1.58
CA TRP A 181 -0.61 -13.81 0.34
C TRP A 181 0.30 -14.35 -0.75
N PHE A 182 -0.22 -15.29 -1.53
CA PHE A 182 0.46 -15.84 -2.70
C PHE A 182 -0.53 -16.29 -3.78
N PRO A 183 -0.21 -16.23 -5.08
CA PRO A 183 -1.13 -16.66 -6.12
C PRO A 183 -1.46 -18.16 -6.06
N GLU A 184 -2.74 -18.51 -6.08
CA GLU A 184 -3.19 -19.91 -5.91
C GLU A 184 -2.69 -20.81 -7.04
N ALA A 185 -2.65 -20.29 -8.27
CA ALA A 185 -2.22 -21.03 -9.45
C ALA A 185 -0.72 -21.42 -9.44
N LEU A 186 0.06 -20.86 -8.51
CA LEU A 186 1.49 -21.13 -8.35
C LEU A 186 1.80 -22.01 -7.13
N LEU A 187 0.78 -22.46 -6.40
CA LEU A 187 0.98 -23.36 -5.26
C LEU A 187 1.45 -24.74 -5.72
N ILE A 188 2.26 -25.36 -4.86
CA ILE A 188 2.68 -26.75 -5.04
C ILE A 188 1.47 -27.65 -4.79
N ASP A 189 1.29 -28.65 -5.64
CA ASP A 189 0.17 -29.58 -5.52
C ASP A 189 0.30 -30.47 -4.28
N ILE A 190 -0.60 -30.28 -3.32
CA ILE A 190 -0.69 -31.08 -2.10
C ILE A 190 -1.88 -32.04 -2.22
N ASN A 191 -1.58 -33.30 -2.50
CA ASN A 191 -2.60 -34.33 -2.69
C ASN A 191 -3.06 -34.98 -1.37
N ALA A 192 -4.13 -35.78 -1.45
CA ALA A 192 -4.71 -36.50 -0.32
C ALA A 192 -3.72 -37.46 0.38
N GLY A 193 -2.72 -37.98 -0.33
CA GLY A 193 -1.65 -38.80 0.26
C GLY A 193 -0.80 -38.01 1.24
N HIS A 194 -0.42 -36.78 0.87
CA HIS A 194 0.30 -35.87 1.76
C HIS A 194 -0.54 -35.51 3.00
N MET A 195 -1.84 -35.26 2.80
CA MET A 195 -2.75 -34.97 3.91
C MET A 195 -2.89 -36.14 4.89
N ASN A 196 -3.00 -37.37 4.38
CA ASN A 196 -3.07 -38.55 5.25
C ASN A 196 -1.77 -38.79 6.04
N LEU A 197 -0.61 -38.46 5.44
CA LEU A 197 0.66 -38.52 6.14
C LEU A 197 0.77 -37.41 7.21
N ALA A 198 0.30 -36.20 6.93
CA ALA A 198 0.23 -35.12 7.90
C ALA A 198 -0.68 -35.48 9.09
N GLU A 199 -1.86 -36.08 8.83
CA GLU A 199 -2.73 -36.61 9.87
C GLU A 199 -2.03 -37.66 10.72
N ALA A 200 -1.30 -38.60 10.09
CA ALA A 200 -0.55 -39.63 10.83
C ALA A 200 0.57 -39.04 11.70
N VAL A 201 1.22 -37.97 11.24
CA VAL A 201 2.22 -37.22 12.03
C VAL A 201 1.58 -36.62 13.27
N LEU A 202 0.46 -35.90 13.11
CA LEU A 202 -0.25 -35.28 14.23
C LEU A 202 -0.87 -36.33 15.19
N ASP A 203 -1.35 -37.45 14.66
CA ASP A 203 -1.87 -38.56 15.47
C ASP A 203 -0.75 -39.18 16.32
N PHE A 204 0.48 -39.25 15.80
CA PHE A 204 1.64 -39.73 16.53
C PHE A 204 2.15 -38.76 17.60
N THR A 205 2.13 -37.43 17.34
CA THR A 205 2.63 -36.42 18.30
C THR A 205 1.74 -36.23 19.52
N GLY A 206 0.47 -36.67 19.46
CA GLY A 206 -0.38 -36.68 20.65
C GLY A 206 -1.10 -35.35 20.85
N ASP A 207 -0.81 -34.73 21.99
CA ASP A 207 -1.43 -33.48 22.47
C ASP A 207 -0.60 -32.23 22.14
N THR A 208 0.45 -32.38 21.33
CA THR A 208 1.35 -31.26 20.99
C THR A 208 1.08 -30.79 19.56
N PRO A 209 0.71 -29.51 19.36
CA PRO A 209 0.63 -28.91 18.03
C PRO A 209 1.98 -28.97 17.32
N VAL A 210 1.96 -29.13 16.00
CA VAL A 210 3.17 -29.35 15.20
C VAL A 210 3.32 -28.25 14.16
N SER A 211 4.55 -27.78 13.97
CA SER A 211 4.84 -26.79 12.93
C SER A 211 4.77 -27.40 11.53
N THR A 212 4.47 -26.58 10.54
CA THR A 212 4.42 -27.01 9.13
C THR A 212 5.76 -27.56 8.65
N ALA A 213 6.87 -26.96 9.08
CA ALA A 213 8.22 -27.41 8.76
C ALA A 213 8.49 -28.84 9.29
N ASP A 214 8.08 -29.12 10.54
CA ASP A 214 8.24 -30.45 11.14
C ASP A 214 7.35 -31.49 10.45
N ILE A 215 6.14 -31.11 10.02
CA ILE A 215 5.26 -31.99 9.23
C ILE A 215 5.95 -32.33 7.90
N ILE A 216 6.47 -31.34 7.18
CA ILE A 216 7.16 -31.53 5.90
C ILE A 216 8.35 -32.48 6.04
N GLU A 217 9.16 -32.29 7.09
CA GLU A 217 10.32 -33.14 7.37
C GLU A 217 9.90 -34.61 7.59
N GLN A 218 8.85 -34.84 8.39
CA GLN A 218 8.39 -36.19 8.74
C GLN A 218 7.72 -36.92 7.57
N ILE A 219 6.94 -36.21 6.74
CA ILE A 219 6.32 -36.82 5.55
C ILE A 219 7.30 -36.94 4.37
N GLY A 220 8.48 -36.36 4.48
CA GLY A 220 9.55 -36.44 3.47
C GLY A 220 9.27 -35.64 2.20
N LEU A 221 8.45 -34.59 2.28
CA LEU A 221 8.18 -33.70 1.14
C LEU A 221 9.38 -32.80 0.88
N LYS A 222 9.71 -32.62 -0.40
CA LYS A 222 10.84 -31.79 -0.83
C LYS A 222 10.49 -31.02 -2.08
N ASP A 223 10.82 -29.75 -2.07
CA ASP A 223 10.79 -28.89 -3.24
C ASP A 223 12.06 -28.05 -3.31
N SER A 224 12.35 -27.50 -4.48
CA SER A 224 13.35 -26.44 -4.66
C SER A 224 13.06 -25.19 -3.83
N ASN A 225 11.79 -24.88 -3.60
CA ASN A 225 11.38 -23.71 -2.84
C ASN A 225 10.64 -24.12 -1.56
N GLN A 226 11.39 -24.10 -0.45
CA GLN A 226 10.88 -24.51 0.86
C GLN A 226 9.77 -23.57 1.38
N ALA A 227 9.89 -22.26 1.16
CA ALA A 227 8.90 -21.29 1.64
C ALA A 227 7.56 -21.47 0.92
N LEU A 228 7.59 -21.72 -0.40
CA LEU A 228 6.40 -22.01 -1.18
C LEU A 228 5.79 -23.36 -0.78
N LEU A 229 6.62 -24.36 -0.48
CA LEU A 229 6.15 -25.67 -0.02
C LEU A 229 5.42 -25.57 1.32
N GLU A 230 6.00 -24.86 2.29
CA GLU A 230 5.38 -24.58 3.57
C GLU A 230 4.05 -23.85 3.41
N PHE A 231 4.03 -22.79 2.59
CA PHE A 231 2.80 -22.06 2.32
C PHE A 231 1.73 -22.91 1.63
N SER A 232 2.11 -23.73 0.66
CA SER A 232 1.18 -24.61 -0.06
C SER A 232 0.59 -25.68 0.87
N LEU A 233 1.42 -26.26 1.75
CA LEU A 233 0.95 -27.21 2.75
C LEU A 233 0.00 -26.53 3.75
N ASN A 234 0.34 -25.33 4.20
CA ASN A 234 -0.50 -24.53 5.08
C ASN A 234 -1.89 -24.27 4.50
N ILE A 235 -1.98 -23.84 3.25
CA ILE A 235 -3.26 -23.62 2.56
C ILE A 235 -4.03 -24.94 2.42
N ALA A 236 -3.35 -26.05 2.13
CA ALA A 236 -3.99 -27.35 2.02
C ALA A 236 -4.59 -27.83 3.36
N LEU A 237 -3.84 -27.67 4.46
CA LEU A 237 -4.30 -28.02 5.81
C LEU A 237 -5.45 -27.13 6.28
N GLN A 238 -5.38 -25.81 6.03
CA GLN A 238 -6.45 -24.87 6.38
C GLN A 238 -7.79 -25.19 5.72
N ASN A 239 -7.75 -25.71 4.48
CA ASN A 239 -8.93 -26.04 3.71
C ASN A 239 -9.49 -27.45 4.02
N ASP A 240 -8.79 -28.24 4.84
CA ASP A 240 -9.20 -29.60 5.20
C ASP A 240 -9.73 -29.64 6.65
N PRO A 241 -10.98 -30.07 6.88
CA PRO A 241 -11.66 -29.98 8.17
C PRO A 241 -11.10 -30.89 9.27
N ARG A 242 -10.09 -31.73 8.96
CA ARG A 242 -9.40 -32.56 9.97
C ARG A 242 -8.40 -31.78 10.81
N PHE A 243 -7.93 -30.65 10.29
CA PHE A 243 -6.85 -29.87 10.87
C PHE A 243 -7.37 -28.55 11.39
N ASP A 244 -6.81 -28.13 12.53
CA ASP A 244 -7.05 -26.83 13.11
C ASP A 244 -5.74 -26.08 13.31
N GLU A 245 -5.77 -24.77 13.10
CA GLU A 245 -4.63 -23.88 13.28
C GLU A 245 -4.71 -23.27 14.67
N VAL A 246 -3.74 -23.58 15.52
CA VAL A 246 -3.76 -23.27 16.97
C VAL A 246 -2.54 -22.46 17.40
N GLY A 247 -1.82 -21.87 16.45
CA GLY A 247 -0.62 -21.10 16.71
C GLY A 247 -0.89 -19.69 17.24
N PRO A 248 0.07 -19.08 17.96
CA PRO A 248 0.01 -17.66 18.28
C PRO A 248 0.20 -16.81 17.01
N SER A 249 -0.21 -15.53 17.07
CA SER A 249 -0.08 -14.63 15.92
C SER A 249 1.34 -14.62 15.33
N GLY A 250 1.46 -15.08 14.08
CA GLY A 250 2.71 -15.14 13.32
C GLY A 250 3.37 -16.53 13.25
N ASP A 251 2.98 -17.46 14.11
CA ASP A 251 3.45 -18.85 14.08
C ASP A 251 2.28 -19.77 13.70
N ILE A 252 2.46 -20.60 12.67
CA ILE A 252 1.43 -21.55 12.25
C ILE A 252 1.71 -22.91 12.90
N LEU A 253 0.79 -23.36 13.74
CA LEU A 253 0.84 -24.66 14.39
C LEU A 253 -0.44 -25.44 14.09
N TRP A 254 -0.29 -26.70 13.72
CA TRP A 254 -1.40 -27.56 13.34
C TRP A 254 -1.74 -28.57 14.43
N TYR A 255 -3.03 -28.80 14.61
CA TYR A 255 -3.59 -29.80 15.51
C TYR A 255 -4.71 -30.60 14.84
N LEU A 256 -5.05 -31.77 15.39
CA LEU A 256 -6.17 -32.57 14.89
C LEU A 256 -7.46 -32.18 15.59
N THR A 257 -8.46 -31.78 14.80
CA THR A 257 -9.79 -31.44 15.32
C THR A 257 -10.44 -32.61 16.07
N SER A 258 -10.15 -33.85 15.66
CA SER A 258 -10.66 -35.05 16.34
C SER A 258 -10.13 -35.26 17.76
N ARG A 259 -9.06 -34.57 18.14
CA ARG A 259 -8.42 -34.65 19.46
C ARG A 259 -8.67 -33.43 20.33
N GLU A 260 -9.36 -32.43 19.80
CA GLU A 260 -9.75 -31.28 20.60
C GLU A 260 -10.62 -31.70 21.80
N PRO A 261 -10.39 -31.12 22.99
CA PRO A 261 -11.32 -31.24 24.11
C PRO A 261 -12.74 -30.88 23.67
N LYS A 262 -13.72 -31.62 24.18
CA LYS A 262 -15.14 -31.39 23.84
C LYS A 262 -15.60 -29.99 24.23
N GLU A 263 -14.97 -29.42 25.25
CA GLU A 263 -15.21 -28.08 25.78
C GLU A 263 -14.83 -26.95 24.80
N ILE A 264 -14.06 -27.24 23.75
CA ILE A 264 -13.81 -26.29 22.64
C ILE A 264 -15.03 -26.22 21.71
N ASN A 265 -15.69 -27.35 21.50
CA ASN A 265 -16.84 -27.50 20.61
C ASN A 265 -18.19 -27.27 21.32
N GLU A 266 -18.24 -27.43 22.64
CA GLU A 266 -19.45 -27.31 23.46
C GLU A 266 -19.36 -26.10 24.40
N HIS A 267 -20.36 -25.22 24.36
CA HIS A 267 -20.47 -24.13 25.34
C HIS A 267 -20.50 -24.72 26.76
N PRO A 268 -19.55 -24.35 27.65
CA PRO A 268 -19.55 -24.83 29.02
C PRO A 268 -20.89 -24.58 29.67
N SER A 269 -21.42 -25.57 30.38
CA SER A 269 -22.73 -25.47 31.06
C SER A 269 -22.85 -24.26 31.99
N VAL A 270 -21.73 -23.77 32.52
CA VAL A 270 -21.63 -22.58 33.37
C VAL A 270 -21.85 -21.27 32.61
N LEU A 271 -21.62 -21.25 31.29
CA LEU A 271 -21.78 -20.08 30.40
C LEU A 271 -23.07 -20.13 29.57
N GLN A 272 -23.89 -21.17 29.73
CA GLN A 272 -25.21 -21.22 29.09
C GLN A 272 -26.11 -20.16 29.74
N SER A 273 -26.67 -19.26 28.93
CA SER A 273 -27.59 -18.24 29.44
C SER A 273 -28.79 -18.93 30.08
N ILE A 274 -28.95 -18.70 31.39
CA ILE A 274 -30.18 -19.05 32.07
C ILE A 274 -31.23 -18.09 31.50
N LEU A 275 -32.12 -18.59 30.65
CA LEU A 275 -33.32 -17.85 30.26
C LEU A 275 -34.14 -17.64 31.53
N ILE A 276 -34.02 -16.44 32.11
CA ILE A 276 -34.90 -16.02 33.20
C ILE A 276 -36.30 -15.90 32.58
N ASP A 277 -37.25 -16.67 33.09
CA ASP A 277 -38.64 -16.59 32.68
C ASP A 277 -39.15 -15.14 32.85
N GLU A 278 -39.68 -14.53 31.79
CA GLU A 278 -40.16 -13.15 31.82
C GLU A 278 -41.30 -12.95 32.84
N SER A 279 -41.93 -14.04 33.30
CA SER A 279 -42.89 -14.02 34.41
C SER A 279 -42.30 -13.51 35.73
N SER A 280 -40.97 -13.59 35.90
CA SER A 280 -40.24 -13.14 37.09
C SER A 280 -39.83 -11.67 37.02
N LYS A 281 -39.98 -10.99 35.86
CA LYS A 281 -39.64 -9.56 35.71
C LYS A 281 -40.39 -8.71 36.72
N ASN A 282 -41.69 -8.96 36.93
CA ASN A 282 -42.50 -8.14 37.81
C ASN A 282 -42.07 -8.21 39.29
N GLU A 283 -41.61 -9.37 39.78
CA GLU A 283 -41.11 -9.49 41.16
C GLU A 283 -39.75 -8.81 41.34
N ILE A 284 -38.92 -8.82 40.29
CA ILE A 284 -37.59 -8.19 40.30
C ILE A 284 -37.70 -6.68 40.11
N ASP A 285 -38.70 -6.20 39.35
CA ASP A 285 -38.93 -4.77 39.07
C ASP A 285 -39.34 -4.02 40.36
N ASP A 286 -40.21 -4.64 41.18
CA ASP A 286 -40.59 -4.13 42.51
C ASP A 286 -39.38 -4.09 43.47
N MET A 287 -38.45 -5.03 43.35
CA MET A 287 -37.21 -5.03 44.14
C MET A 287 -36.20 -4.02 43.61
N LEU A 288 -36.07 -3.86 42.29
CA LEU A 288 -35.20 -2.88 41.62
C LEU A 288 -35.60 -1.46 41.96
N THR A 289 -36.90 -1.16 41.98
CA THR A 289 -37.41 0.16 42.41
C THR A 289 -37.14 0.46 43.89
N MET A 290 -36.90 -0.55 44.74
CA MET A 290 -36.42 -0.32 46.12
C MET A 290 -34.93 0.06 46.18
N PHE A 291 -34.14 -0.27 45.15
CA PHE A 291 -32.72 0.07 45.04
C PHE A 291 -32.44 1.30 44.16
N GLU A 292 -33.33 1.61 43.21
CA GLU A 292 -33.31 2.86 42.42
C GLU A 292 -33.61 4.05 43.33
N GLY A 293 -32.60 4.89 43.57
CA GLY A 293 -32.71 6.10 44.39
C GLY A 293 -31.72 6.22 45.55
N MET A 294 -30.94 5.16 45.84
CA MET A 294 -29.87 5.22 46.85
C MET A 294 -28.44 5.20 46.30
N ILE A 295 -28.26 5.05 44.99
CA ILE A 295 -26.94 5.16 44.35
C ILE A 295 -26.85 6.54 43.71
N ALA A 296 -26.47 7.55 44.50
CA ALA A 296 -25.98 8.80 43.97
C ALA A 296 -24.50 8.62 43.63
N ASP A 297 -24.17 8.66 42.35
CA ASP A 297 -22.77 8.76 41.92
C ASP A 297 -22.25 10.17 42.27
N GLU A 298 -20.98 10.27 42.63
CA GLU A 298 -20.34 11.50 43.15
C GLU A 298 -20.31 12.65 42.11
N TYR A 299 -20.73 12.35 40.87
CA TYR A 299 -20.85 13.27 39.74
C TYR A 299 -22.29 13.68 39.39
N GLU A 300 -23.32 13.17 40.07
CA GLU A 300 -24.69 13.64 39.85
C GLU A 300 -24.91 15.00 40.55
N LEU A 301 -25.13 16.04 39.74
CA LEU A 301 -25.41 17.39 40.22
C LEU A 301 -26.76 17.40 40.96
N ASN A 302 -26.69 17.43 42.30
CA ASN A 302 -27.82 17.64 43.21
C ASN A 302 -28.80 18.71 42.68
N THR A 303 -29.91 18.29 42.09
CA THR A 303 -31.08 19.15 41.88
C THR A 303 -31.92 19.09 43.16
N VAL A 304 -31.71 20.06 44.04
CA VAL A 304 -32.61 20.29 45.17
C VAL A 304 -34.00 20.61 44.61
N PRO A 305 -35.06 19.85 44.95
CA PRO A 305 -36.41 20.25 44.60
C PRO A 305 -36.77 21.46 45.47
N GLY A 306 -37.12 22.57 44.82
CA GLY A 306 -37.63 23.75 45.50
C GLY A 306 -38.97 23.47 46.14
N ASP A 307 -39.07 23.81 47.43
CA ASP A 307 -40.31 23.81 48.21
C ASP A 307 -41.30 24.87 47.69
N GLU A 308 -42.58 24.45 47.72
CA GLU A 308 -43.81 25.21 47.95
C GLU A 308 -44.29 26.26 46.92
N GLU A 309 -45.46 25.97 46.33
CA GLU A 309 -46.68 26.76 46.57
C GLU A 309 -47.93 25.86 46.48
N GLY A 310 -48.74 25.82 47.55
CA GLY A 310 -50.06 25.18 47.60
C GLY A 310 -50.48 24.67 48.97
#